data_AF-A0A2V8SU64-F1
#
_entry.id   AF-A0A2V8SU64-F1
#
_cell.length_a   1.000
_cell.length_b   1.000
_cell.length_c   1.000
_cell.angle_alpha   90.00
_cell.angle_beta   90.00
_cell.angle_gamma   90.00
#
_symmetry.space_group_name_H-M   'P 1'
#
loop_
_entity.id
_entity.type
_entity.pdbx_description
1 polymer ?
#
loop_
_entity_poly.entity_id
_entity_poly.type
_entity_poly.pdbx_seq_one_letter_code
_entity_poly.pdbx_strand_id
1 'polypeptide(L)' 'MERDNMMHGARTALNTNTDTRAWAENYLKEKTKGENPEMSDEEFEKYWKYHKPEIMHAGAAEAMQAFRDREK' A
#
# COMPACT_ATOMS: atom_id res chain seq x y z
N MET A 1 -21.01 -6.79 -2.19
CA MET A 1 -20.33 -7.23 -3.43
C MET A 1 -19.47 -6.15 -4.09
N GLU A 2 -19.75 -4.84 -3.96
CA GLU A 2 -18.96 -3.79 -4.65
C GLU A 2 -17.56 -3.55 -4.09
N ARG A 3 -17.34 -3.63 -2.77
CA ARG A 3 -16.01 -3.42 -2.18
C ARG A 3 -14.97 -4.46 -2.62
N ASP A 4 -15.41 -5.69 -2.84
CA ASP A 4 -14.55 -6.82 -3.25
C ASP A 4 -14.06 -6.66 -4.70
N ASN A 5 -14.94 -6.17 -5.59
CA ASN A 5 -14.60 -5.89 -6.98
C ASN A 5 -13.58 -4.75 -7.11
N MET A 6 -13.69 -3.73 -6.25
CA MET A 6 -12.75 -2.61 -6.20
C MET A 6 -11.36 -3.04 -5.72
N MET A 7 -11.30 -3.90 -4.70
CA MET A 7 -10.04 -4.47 -4.20
C MET A 7 -9.37 -5.38 -5.23
N HIS A 8 -10.14 -6.24 -5.90
CA HIS A 8 -9.61 -7.10 -6.95
C HIS A 8 -9.05 -6.31 -8.14
N GLY A 9 -9.75 -5.23 -8.55
CA GLY A 9 -9.28 -4.32 -9.61
C GLY A 9 -8.01 -3.57 -9.23
N ALA A 10 -7.91 -3.04 -8.01
CA ALA A 10 -6.72 -2.35 -7.53
C ALA A 10 -5.50 -3.27 -7.47
N ARG A 11 -5.69 -4.51 -6.99
CA ARG A 11 -4.62 -5.52 -6.95
C ARG A 11 -4.16 -5.94 -8.34
N THR A 12 -5.09 -6.07 -9.29
CA THR A 12 -4.76 -6.35 -10.69
C THR A 12 -3.92 -5.22 -11.29
N ALA A 13 -4.33 -3.97 -11.10
CA ALA A 13 -3.58 -2.81 -11.58
C ALA A 13 -2.14 -2.75 -11.02
N LEU A 14 -1.97 -3.00 -9.72
CA LEU A 14 -0.66 -3.08 -9.06
C LEU A 14 0.17 -4.30 -9.47
N ASN A 15 -0.44 -5.32 -10.07
CA ASN A 15 0.31 -6.45 -10.63
C ASN A 15 0.71 -6.20 -12.09
N THR A 16 -0.01 -5.35 -12.81
CA THR A 16 0.24 -5.04 -14.22
C THR A 16 1.28 -3.92 -14.42
N ASN A 17 1.29 -2.90 -13.55
CA ASN A 17 2.24 -1.78 -13.65
C ASN A 17 3.21 -1.78 -12.46
N THR A 18 4.48 -2.06 -12.73
CA THR A 18 5.55 -2.13 -11.72
C THR A 18 5.88 -0.77 -11.10
N ASP A 19 5.74 0.32 -11.84
CA ASP A 19 6.02 1.67 -11.35
C ASP A 19 4.93 2.13 -10.38
N THR A 20 3.66 1.90 -10.76
CA THR A 20 2.51 2.15 -9.88
C THR A 20 2.60 1.28 -8.63
N ARG A 21 3.05 0.03 -8.75
CA ARG A 21 3.29 -0.86 -7.62
C ARG A 21 4.35 -0.34 -6.66
N ALA A 22 5.50 0.09 -7.20
CA ALA A 22 6.59 0.63 -6.39
C ALA A 22 6.17 1.89 -5.65
N TRP A 23 5.41 2.78 -6.33
CA TRP A 23 4.87 3.97 -5.69
C TRP A 23 3.89 3.63 -4.58
N ALA A 24 2.94 2.72 -4.84
CA ALA A 24 1.95 2.29 -3.85
C ALA A 24 2.60 1.63 -2.63
N GLU A 25 3.66 0.85 -2.84
CA GLU A 25 4.43 0.26 -1.76
C GLU A 25 5.07 1.31 -0.86
N ASN A 26 5.72 2.33 -1.45
CA ASN A 26 6.33 3.42 -0.68
C ASN A 26 5.28 4.25 0.06
N TYR A 27 4.18 4.61 -0.61
CA TYR A 27 3.08 5.34 0.01
C TYR A 27 2.53 4.60 1.25
N LEU A 28 2.26 3.30 1.11
CA LEU A 28 1.77 2.49 2.22
C LEU A 28 2.83 2.31 3.31
N LYS A 29 4.11 2.18 2.95
CA LYS A 29 5.20 2.09 3.93
C LYS A 29 5.29 3.35 4.78
N GLU A 30 5.28 4.53 4.15
CA GLU A 30 5.34 5.82 4.84
C GLU A 30 4.11 6.04 5.73
N LYS A 31 2.92 5.73 5.22
CA LYS A 31 1.68 5.80 5.99
C LYS A 31 1.74 4.89 7.22
N THR A 32 2.06 3.61 7.05
CA THR A 32 2.15 2.66 8.16
C THR A 32 3.21 3.07 9.18
N LYS A 33 4.33 3.67 8.74
CA LYS A 33 5.33 4.24 9.64
C LYS A 33 4.75 5.37 10.48
N GLY A 34 4.00 6.29 9.86
CA GLY A 34 3.33 7.38 10.55
C GLY A 34 2.22 6.93 11.52
N GLU A 35 1.57 5.80 11.23
CA GLU A 35 0.56 5.19 12.12
C GLU A 35 1.15 4.44 13.31
N ASN A 36 2.45 4.13 13.29
CA ASN A 36 3.17 3.41 14.35
C ASN A 36 4.34 4.24 14.90
N PRO A 37 4.11 5.45 15.43
CA PRO A 37 5.18 6.35 15.88
C PRO A 37 5.97 5.84 17.09
N GLU A 38 5.42 4.85 17.80
CA GLU A 38 6.04 4.23 18.97
C GLU A 38 7.08 3.15 18.59
N MET A 39 7.09 2.68 17.34
CA MET A 39 8.10 1.74 16.85
C MET A 39 9.38 2.49 16.49
N SER A 40 10.52 1.97 16.93
CA SER A 40 11.81 2.39 16.37
C SER A 40 11.92 1.99 14.89
N ASP A 41 12.87 2.59 14.18
CA ASP A 41 13.11 2.27 12.76
C ASP A 41 13.41 0.77 12.55
N GLU A 42 14.19 0.15 13.45
CA GLU A 42 14.53 -1.28 13.34
C GLU A 42 13.31 -2.18 13.58
N GLU A 43 12.46 -1.84 14.55
CA GLU A 43 11.21 -2.55 14.82
C GLU A 43 10.23 -2.39 13.66
N PHE A 44 10.15 -1.19 13.08
CA PHE A 44 9.31 -0.92 11.93
C PHE A 44 9.76 -1.70 10.69
N GLU A 45 11.06 -1.76 10.39
CA GLU A 45 11.54 -2.54 9.24
C GLU A 45 11.25 -4.04 9.41
N LYS A 46 11.35 -4.56 10.64
CA LYS A 46 10.91 -5.92 10.95
C LYS A 46 9.40 -6.07 10.75
N TYR A 47 8.60 -5.17 11.31
CA TYR A 47 7.15 -5.17 11.15
C TYR A 47 6.74 -5.16 9.67
N TRP A 48 7.32 -4.25 8.89
CA TRP A 48 7.07 -4.09 7.46
C TRP A 48 7.40 -5.36 6.69
N LYS A 49 8.55 -5.99 6.96
CA LYS A 49 8.95 -7.25 6.30
C LYS A 49 7.89 -8.35 6.40
N TYR A 50 7.20 -8.45 7.54
CA TYR A 50 6.20 -9.50 7.78
C TYR A 50 4.79 -9.11 7.33
N HIS A 51 4.40 -7.84 7.50
CA HIS A 51 3.02 -7.39 7.25
C HIS A 51 2.82 -6.76 5.86
N LYS A 52 3.89 -6.46 5.12
CA LYS A 52 3.83 -5.86 3.78
C LYS A 52 2.79 -6.54 2.86
N PRO A 53 2.73 -7.88 2.72
CA PRO A 53 1.74 -8.49 1.83
C PRO A 53 0.28 -8.17 2.20
N GLU A 54 -0.03 -8.15 3.49
CA GLU A 54 -1.37 -7.86 4.01
C GLU A 54 -1.69 -6.36 3.91
N ILE A 55 -0.73 -5.49 4.23
CA ILE A 55 -0.86 -4.04 4.10
C ILE A 55 -1.07 -3.66 2.63
N MET A 56 -0.27 -4.23 1.71
CA MET A 56 -0.44 -4.04 0.27
C MET A 56 -1.80 -4.53 -0.23
N HIS A 57 -2.33 -5.60 0.36
CA HIS A 57 -3.67 -6.09 0.01
C HIS A 57 -4.75 -5.13 0.50
N ALA A 58 -4.78 -4.83 1.80
CA ALA A 58 -5.80 -3.99 2.41
C ALA A 58 -5.76 -2.55 1.89
N GLY A 59 -4.56 -2.02 1.68
CA GLY A 59 -4.31 -0.66 1.22
C GLY A 59 -4.29 -0.47 -0.30
N ALA A 60 -4.48 -1.53 -1.11
CA ALA A 60 -4.36 -1.46 -2.56
C ALA A 60 -5.26 -0.38 -3.19
N ALA A 61 -6.53 -0.33 -2.78
CA ALA A 61 -7.49 0.62 -3.32
C ALA A 61 -7.15 2.07 -2.93
N GLU A 62 -6.73 2.27 -1.68
CA GLU A 62 -6.32 3.59 -1.19
C GLU A 62 -5.07 4.09 -1.91
N ALA A 63 -4.04 3.25 -2.01
CA ALA A 63 -2.80 3.60 -2.69
C ALA A 63 -3.04 3.91 -4.18
N MET A 64 -3.92 3.16 -4.85
CA MET A 64 -4.31 3.46 -6.23
C MET A 64 -5.06 4.79 -6.37
N GLN A 65 -5.90 5.13 -5.40
CA GLN A 65 -6.61 6.41 -5.39
C GLN A 65 -5.62 7.57 -5.20
N ALA A 66 -4.73 7.46 -4.21
CA ALA A 66 -3.70 8.45 -3.93
C ALA A 66 -2.74 8.65 -5.12
N PHE A 67 -2.38 7.56 -5.83
CA PHE A 67 -1.58 7.64 -7.05
C PHE A 67 -2.29 8.44 -8.15
N ARG A 68 -3.59 8.18 -8.37
CA ARG A 68 -4.39 8.89 -9.37
C ARG A 68 -4.54 10.37 -9.03
N ASP A 69 -4.69 10.70 -7.75
CA ASP A 69 -4.83 12.09 -7.33
C ASP A 69 -3.51 12.86 -7.39
N ARG A 70 -2.35 12.19 -7.32
CA ARG A 70 -1.04 12.79 -7.59
C ARG A 70 -0.83 13.16 -9.07
N GLU A 71 -1.40 12.39 -10.00
CA GLU A 71 -1.22 12.57 -11.45
C GLU A 71 -2.22 13.58 -12.07
N LYS A 72 -3.12 14.15 -11.27
CA LYS A 72 -4.05 15.22 -11.69
C LYS A 72 -3.44 16.59 -11.43
#